data_AF-A0A4P5TMU4-F1
#
_entry.id   AF-A0A4P5TMU4-F1
#
_cell.length_a   1.000
_cell.length_b   1.000
_cell.length_c   1.000
_cell.angle_alpha   90.00
_cell.angle_beta   90.00
_cell.angle_gamma   90.00
#
_symmetry.space_group_name_H-M   'P 1'
#
loop_
_entity.id
_entity.type
_entity.pdbx_description
1 polymer ?
#
loop_
_entity_poly.entity_id
_entity_poly.type
_entity_poly.pdbx_seq_one_letter_code
_entity_poly.pdbx_strand_id
1 'polypeptide(L)'
;MCYNYSYIQKRGLKAAHHSGEISEEEYREQVLQLNGLKISDSSNAENNLEEQLVFPGMESPVITIEKLTVEDFQFGFLPEWSKDYKDFRKNFNARSETILEKPTWRKAFQKNQRCLIISSAFFEENKKTKQRYRFSLNKEEPVLYAGTYNNWIDKTDGVVIPTFAIITCEANETVAPYHNRMPVILKKEGQEKWLDKKLNHEMIYDLLQPISSDEMIAIETNPIERKKKKETKKDSQLGFEF
;
A
#
# COMPACT_ATOMS: atom_id res chain seq x y z
N MET A 1 2.44 -5.25 2.93
CA MET A 1 1.93 -5.38 1.55
C MET A 1 3.12 -5.56 0.60
N CYS A 2 2.90 -5.94 -0.66
CA CYS A 2 3.94 -5.88 -1.69
C CYS A 2 3.42 -5.35 -3.00
N TYR A 3 4.36 -5.09 -3.90
CA TYR A 3 4.13 -4.59 -5.25
C TYR A 3 5.01 -5.42 -6.18
N ASN A 4 4.42 -5.86 -7.28
CA ASN A 4 5.18 -6.11 -8.48
C ASN A 4 5.25 -4.78 -9.25
N TYR A 5 6.25 -3.97 -8.92
CA TYR A 5 6.40 -2.59 -9.42
C TYR A 5 6.43 -2.55 -10.95
N SER A 6 7.16 -3.46 -11.57
CA SER A 6 7.20 -3.62 -13.03
C SER A 6 5.85 -3.99 -13.64
N TYR A 7 5.05 -4.83 -12.97
CA TYR A 7 3.70 -5.18 -13.44
C TYR A 7 2.76 -3.96 -13.34
N ILE A 8 2.81 -3.23 -12.23
CA ILE A 8 2.01 -2.02 -12.01
C ILE A 8 2.35 -0.95 -13.04
N GLN A 9 3.64 -0.70 -13.29
CA GLN A 9 4.08 0.26 -14.30
C GLN A 9 3.69 -0.19 -15.71
N LYS A 10 3.89 -1.46 -16.09
CA LYS A 10 3.45 -1.98 -17.41
C LYS A 10 1.94 -1.84 -17.62
N ARG A 11 1.12 -2.11 -16.59
CA ARG A 11 -0.33 -1.90 -16.64
C ARG A 11 -0.69 -0.42 -16.75
N GLY A 12 -0.06 0.45 -15.96
CA GLY A 12 -0.26 1.89 -16.01
C GLY A 12 0.06 2.46 -17.39
N LEU A 13 1.20 2.06 -17.96
CA LEU A 13 1.58 2.39 -19.33
C LEU A 13 0.57 1.87 -20.35
N LYS A 14 0.09 0.64 -20.19
CA LYS A 14 -0.90 0.06 -21.10
C LYS A 14 -2.24 0.80 -21.04
N ALA A 15 -2.64 1.25 -19.85
CA ALA A 15 -3.86 2.03 -19.64
C ALA A 15 -3.73 3.44 -20.24
N ALA A 16 -2.64 4.15 -19.96
CA ALA A 16 -2.35 5.47 -20.51
C ALA A 16 -2.25 5.44 -22.05
N HIS A 17 -1.67 4.37 -22.59
CA HIS A 17 -1.63 4.16 -24.03
C HIS A 17 -3.03 3.94 -24.61
N HIS A 18 -3.86 3.11 -23.96
CA HIS A 18 -5.23 2.85 -24.40
C HIS A 18 -6.15 4.07 -24.29
N SER A 19 -5.92 4.96 -23.32
CA SER A 19 -6.62 6.24 -23.19
C SER A 19 -6.09 7.33 -24.13
N GLY A 20 -4.98 7.09 -24.83
CA GLY A 20 -4.33 8.05 -25.72
C GLY A 20 -3.54 9.14 -25.00
N GLU A 21 -3.30 8.98 -23.68
CA GLU A 21 -2.47 9.90 -22.89
C GLU A 21 -0.99 9.83 -23.28
N ILE A 22 -0.51 8.66 -23.72
CA ILE A 22 0.84 8.48 -24.24
C ILE A 22 0.79 7.82 -25.62
N SER A 23 1.76 8.18 -26.48
CA SER A 23 1.86 7.62 -27.83
C SER A 23 2.26 6.13 -27.82
N GLU A 24 2.00 5.40 -28.91
CA GLU A 24 2.53 4.03 -29.12
C GLU A 24 4.05 3.96 -28.98
N GLU A 25 4.76 5.00 -29.44
CA GLU A 25 6.22 5.06 -29.42
C GLU A 25 6.74 5.27 -27.99
N GLU A 26 6.13 6.20 -27.23
CA GLU A 26 6.41 6.45 -25.82
C GLU A 26 6.06 5.24 -24.93
N TYR A 27 4.93 4.58 -25.20
CA TYR A 27 4.55 3.33 -24.55
C TYR A 27 5.61 2.24 -24.77
N ARG A 28 6.07 2.05 -26.03
CA ARG A 28 7.10 1.06 -26.38
C ARG A 28 8.43 1.34 -25.72
N GLU A 29 8.89 2.60 -25.72
CA GLU A 29 10.15 2.98 -25.07
C GLU A 29 10.10 2.73 -23.55
N GLN A 30 9.03 3.14 -22.88
CA GLN A 30 8.90 2.97 -21.43
C GLN A 30 8.74 1.48 -21.05
N VAL A 31 8.00 0.68 -21.83
CA VAL A 31 7.92 -0.77 -21.62
C VAL A 31 9.27 -1.47 -21.87
N LEU A 32 10.04 -1.04 -22.87
CA LEU A 32 11.38 -1.57 -23.16
C LEU A 32 12.38 -1.25 -22.04
N GLN A 33 12.33 -0.05 -21.46
CA GLN A 33 13.14 0.30 -20.28
C GLN A 33 12.81 -0.58 -19.07
N LEU A 34 11.52 -0.87 -18.85
CA LEU A 34 11.09 -1.79 -17.78
C LEU A 34 11.52 -3.24 -18.01
N ASN A 35 11.68 -3.67 -19.27
CA ASN A 35 12.20 -4.98 -19.64
C ASN A 35 13.74 -5.04 -19.59
N GLY A 36 14.42 -3.90 -19.66
CA GLY A 36 15.89 -3.78 -19.66
C GLY A 36 16.57 -3.78 -18.28
N LEU A 37 15.79 -3.78 -17.19
CA LEU A 37 16.27 -4.04 -15.82
C LEU A 37 16.69 -5.53 -15.72
N LYS A 38 17.92 -5.81 -16.15
CA LYS A 38 18.61 -7.11 -16.31
C LYS A 38 17.88 -8.36 -15.79
N ILE A 39 17.30 -9.07 -16.74
CA ILE A 39 17.17 -10.52 -16.78
C ILE A 39 18.57 -11.09 -17.02
N SER A 40 19.13 -11.86 -16.09
CA SER A 40 20.26 -12.72 -16.41
C SER A 40 19.76 -13.99 -17.08
N ASP A 41 20.45 -14.38 -18.15
CA ASP A 41 20.10 -15.37 -19.16
C ASP A 41 19.67 -16.77 -18.67
N SER A 42 18.94 -17.40 -19.60
CA SER A 42 18.80 -18.85 -19.87
C SER A 42 17.63 -19.61 -19.24
N SER A 43 16.64 -19.89 -20.10
CA SER A 43 15.91 -21.16 -20.25
C SER A 43 15.31 -21.88 -19.02
N ASN A 44 15.13 -21.20 -17.89
CA ASN A 44 14.36 -21.67 -16.73
C ASN A 44 13.68 -20.51 -15.99
N ALA A 45 13.22 -19.49 -16.73
CA ALA A 45 12.63 -18.30 -16.15
C ALA A 45 11.18 -18.56 -15.71
N GLU A 46 10.99 -19.21 -14.56
CA GLU A 46 9.94 -18.73 -13.66
C GLU A 46 10.20 -17.23 -13.47
N ASN A 47 9.22 -16.42 -13.87
CA ASN A 47 9.27 -14.96 -13.87
C ASN A 47 9.51 -14.40 -12.46
N ASN A 48 10.75 -14.43 -12.00
CA ASN A 48 11.18 -13.90 -10.71
C ASN A 48 11.44 -12.40 -10.85
N LEU A 49 10.37 -11.64 -11.10
CA LEU A 49 10.35 -10.23 -10.72
C LEU A 49 10.14 -10.22 -9.21
N GLU A 50 11.22 -10.04 -8.44
CA GLU A 50 11.13 -10.03 -6.97
C GLU A 50 10.10 -8.98 -6.52
N GLU A 51 9.02 -9.44 -5.90
CA GLU A 51 8.02 -8.56 -5.31
C GLU A 51 8.68 -7.68 -4.25
N GLN A 52 8.58 -6.36 -4.40
CA GLN A 52 9.09 -5.44 -3.39
C GLN A 52 8.13 -5.44 -2.19
N LEU A 53 8.65 -5.89 -1.04
CA LEU A 53 7.94 -5.79 0.23
C LEU A 53 7.91 -4.35 0.72
N VAL A 54 6.75 -3.93 1.22
CA VAL A 54 6.54 -2.58 1.75
C VAL A 54 5.94 -2.65 3.13
N PHE A 55 6.56 -1.86 4.00
CA PHE A 55 6.30 -1.75 5.42
C PHE A 55 5.98 -0.29 5.78
N PRO A 56 5.31 -0.04 6.92
CA PRO A 56 5.13 1.31 7.42
C PRO A 56 6.49 2.05 7.51
N GLY A 57 6.52 3.28 7.04
CA GLY A 57 7.74 4.11 6.93
C GLY A 57 8.43 4.01 5.56
N MET A 58 7.88 3.26 4.61
CA MET A 58 8.29 3.29 3.20
C MET A 58 7.30 4.08 2.35
N GLU A 59 7.72 4.51 1.17
CA GLU A 59 6.83 5.11 0.16
C GLU A 59 6.07 4.03 -0.62
N SER A 60 4.93 4.43 -1.18
CA SER A 60 4.05 3.58 -1.97
C SER A 60 3.29 4.39 -3.00
N PRO A 61 3.06 3.83 -4.21
CA PRO A 61 2.17 4.42 -5.19
C PRO A 61 0.71 4.38 -4.70
N VAL A 62 0.06 5.54 -4.77
CA VAL A 62 -1.36 5.73 -4.48
C VAL A 62 -2.02 6.56 -5.58
N ILE A 63 -3.33 6.40 -5.77
CA ILE A 63 -4.15 7.27 -6.62
C ILE A 63 -5.05 8.08 -5.69
N THR A 64 -4.85 9.39 -5.64
CA THR A 64 -5.67 10.27 -4.77
C THR A 64 -6.93 10.71 -5.49
N ILE A 65 -8.00 10.96 -4.73
CA ILE A 65 -9.24 11.55 -5.27
C ILE A 65 -9.03 12.92 -5.92
N GLU A 66 -7.97 13.63 -5.53
CA GLU A 66 -7.72 14.99 -5.97
C GLU A 66 -7.08 15.01 -7.35
N LYS A 67 -6.04 14.19 -7.54
CA LYS A 67 -5.24 14.19 -8.77
C LYS A 67 -5.66 13.13 -9.78
N LEU A 68 -6.22 12.00 -9.31
CA LEU A 68 -6.52 10.83 -10.13
C LEU A 68 -5.31 10.25 -10.90
N THR A 69 -4.09 10.67 -10.54
CA THR A 69 -2.81 10.15 -11.03
C THR A 69 -2.12 9.32 -9.95
N VAL A 70 -1.14 8.50 -10.36
CA VAL A 70 -0.28 7.75 -9.43
C VAL A 70 0.74 8.69 -8.81
N GLU A 71 0.84 8.69 -7.48
CA GLU A 71 1.77 9.50 -6.70
C GLU A 71 2.39 8.65 -5.59
N ASP A 72 3.63 8.94 -5.20
CA ASP A 72 4.27 8.25 -4.08
C ASP A 72 3.96 8.96 -2.76
N PHE A 73 3.34 8.21 -1.84
CA PHE A 73 2.98 8.70 -0.51
C PHE A 73 3.66 7.84 0.56
N GLN A 74 3.95 8.44 1.70
CA GLN A 74 4.52 7.77 2.86
C GLN A 74 3.50 6.84 3.53
N PHE A 75 3.82 5.55 3.64
CA PHE A 75 2.98 4.59 4.34
C PHE A 75 3.04 4.76 5.87
N GLY A 76 1.94 5.20 6.45
CA GLY A 76 1.80 5.52 7.86
C GLY A 76 1.28 6.95 8.01
N PHE A 77 -0.02 7.09 8.25
CA PHE A 77 -0.74 8.35 8.25
C PHE A 77 -0.31 9.24 9.42
N LEU A 78 -0.04 10.51 9.14
CA LEU A 78 0.23 11.51 10.16
C LEU A 78 -0.94 12.48 10.24
N PRO A 79 -1.76 12.43 11.31
CA PRO A 79 -2.74 13.47 11.57
C PRO A 79 -2.07 14.85 11.68
N GLU A 80 -2.82 15.91 11.41
CA GLU A 80 -2.36 17.31 11.47
C GLU A 80 -1.69 17.69 12.81
N TRP A 81 -2.09 17.06 13.92
CA TRP A 81 -1.51 17.31 15.26
C TRP A 81 -0.31 16.44 15.61
N SER A 82 0.13 15.54 14.72
CA SER A 82 1.34 14.75 14.95
C SER A 82 2.53 15.68 15.12
N LYS A 83 3.36 15.37 16.12
CA LYS A 83 4.52 16.21 16.48
C LYS A 83 5.82 15.66 15.95
N ASP A 84 5.87 14.36 15.67
CA ASP A 84 7.06 13.64 15.24
C ASP A 84 6.66 12.73 14.09
N TYR A 85 7.47 12.72 13.03
CA TYR A 85 7.33 11.81 11.89
C TYR A 85 7.16 10.34 12.35
N LYS A 86 7.84 9.92 13.43
CA LYS A 86 7.75 8.57 14.00
C LYS A 86 6.34 8.13 14.40
N ASP A 87 5.39 9.05 14.56
CA ASP A 87 3.98 8.75 14.82
C ASP A 87 3.32 7.94 13.70
N PHE A 88 3.93 7.87 12.50
CA PHE A 88 3.48 7.02 11.38
C PHE A 88 3.29 5.55 11.82
N ARG A 89 4.11 5.08 12.78
CA ARG A 89 4.07 3.71 13.31
C ARG A 89 2.78 3.37 14.06
N LYS A 90 1.98 4.37 14.43
CA LYS A 90 0.73 4.18 15.18
C LYS A 90 -0.49 4.13 14.26
N ASN A 91 -0.35 4.62 13.03
CA ASN A 91 -1.48 5.05 12.20
C ASN A 91 -1.36 4.53 10.75
N PHE A 92 -0.94 3.28 10.55
CA PHE A 92 -0.83 2.71 9.19
C PHE A 92 -2.08 1.93 8.76
N ASN A 93 -2.93 1.49 9.70
CA ASN A 93 -4.21 0.83 9.42
C ASN A 93 -5.36 1.58 10.10
N ALA A 94 -6.35 2.02 9.32
CA ALA A 94 -7.59 2.62 9.81
C ALA A 94 -8.70 1.56 9.82
N ARG A 95 -9.43 1.44 10.93
CA ARG A 95 -10.57 0.50 11.02
C ARG A 95 -11.82 1.14 10.45
N SER A 96 -12.44 0.50 9.46
CA SER A 96 -13.64 1.00 8.78
C SER A 96 -14.75 1.38 9.76
N GLU A 97 -14.98 0.57 10.81
CA GLU A 97 -16.06 0.75 11.78
C GLU A 97 -15.99 2.09 12.51
N THR A 98 -14.79 2.63 12.70
CA THR A 98 -14.57 3.85 13.51
C THR A 98 -13.97 5.00 12.71
N ILE A 99 -13.92 4.87 11.38
CA ILE A 99 -13.15 5.79 10.53
C ILE A 99 -13.77 7.19 10.46
N LEU A 100 -15.09 7.32 10.57
CA LEU A 100 -15.73 8.65 10.64
C LEU A 100 -15.86 9.18 12.07
N GLU A 101 -15.54 8.38 13.08
CA GLU A 101 -15.66 8.75 14.49
C GLU A 101 -14.33 9.23 15.08
N LYS A 102 -13.25 8.48 14.83
CA LYS A 102 -11.96 8.73 15.45
C LYS A 102 -11.37 10.04 14.93
N PRO A 103 -10.90 10.94 15.82
CA PRO A 103 -10.28 12.19 15.40
C PRO A 103 -9.20 11.98 14.33
N THR A 104 -8.34 10.97 14.52
CA THR A 104 -7.24 10.59 13.61
C THR A 104 -7.64 10.62 12.14
N TRP A 105 -8.84 10.13 11.81
CA TRP A 105 -9.28 9.94 10.42
C TRP A 105 -10.41 10.89 10.01
N ARG A 106 -11.29 11.26 10.94
CA ARG A 106 -12.52 12.00 10.64
C ARG A 106 -12.28 13.29 9.85
N LYS A 107 -11.22 14.04 10.17
CA LYS A 107 -10.86 15.27 9.43
C LYS A 107 -10.49 14.97 7.98
N ALA A 108 -9.80 13.87 7.71
CA ALA A 108 -9.43 13.47 6.36
C ALA A 108 -10.68 13.21 5.52
N PHE A 109 -11.67 12.50 6.07
CA PHE A 109 -12.95 12.26 5.39
C PHE A 109 -13.75 13.54 5.16
N GLN A 110 -13.79 14.46 6.14
CA GLN A 110 -14.41 15.78 5.96
C GLN A 110 -13.78 16.59 4.83
N LYS A 111 -12.48 16.39 4.56
CA LYS A 111 -11.73 17.01 3.47
C LYS A 111 -11.70 16.17 2.19
N ASN A 112 -12.48 15.08 2.12
CA ASN A 112 -12.46 14.10 1.03
C ASN A 112 -11.08 13.47 0.78
N GLN A 113 -10.18 13.37 1.75
CA GLN A 113 -8.84 12.80 1.54
C GLN A 113 -8.86 11.26 1.48
N ARG A 114 -9.43 10.73 0.41
CA ARG A 114 -9.49 9.30 0.05
C ARG A 114 -8.51 9.00 -1.08
N CYS A 115 -7.90 7.82 -1.03
CA CYS A 115 -7.02 7.32 -2.07
C CYS A 115 -7.23 5.82 -2.32
N LEU A 116 -6.79 5.35 -3.48
CA LEU A 116 -6.58 3.94 -3.77
C LEU A 116 -5.10 3.64 -3.57
N ILE A 117 -4.82 2.59 -2.81
CA ILE A 117 -3.45 2.11 -2.58
C ILE A 117 -3.22 0.94 -3.52
N ILE A 118 -2.24 1.09 -4.40
CA ILE A 118 -1.93 0.06 -5.38
C ILE A 118 -1.14 -1.05 -4.68
N SER A 119 -1.37 -2.32 -5.01
CA SER A 119 -0.62 -3.44 -4.45
C SER A 119 -0.75 -4.67 -5.34
N SER A 120 0.08 -5.68 -5.13
CA SER A 120 -0.09 -7.01 -5.74
C SER A 120 -0.65 -8.03 -4.75
N ALA A 121 -0.36 -7.85 -3.47
CA ALA A 121 -0.84 -8.71 -2.38
C ALA A 121 -0.60 -8.07 -1.01
N PHE A 122 -1.26 -8.62 0.00
CA PHE A 122 -0.85 -8.48 1.39
C PHE A 122 -0.41 -9.82 1.96
N PHE A 123 0.25 -9.79 3.12
CA PHE A 123 0.76 -11.00 3.74
C PHE A 123 0.35 -11.06 5.19
N GLU A 124 0.04 -12.26 5.63
CA GLU A 124 -0.18 -12.58 7.03
C GLU A 124 0.60 -13.84 7.39
N GLU A 125 0.95 -13.95 8.66
CA GLU A 125 1.60 -15.13 9.22
C GLU A 125 0.58 -15.92 10.03
N ASN A 126 0.56 -17.24 9.83
CA ASN A 126 -0.13 -18.12 10.75
C ASN A 126 0.53 -17.98 12.14
N LYS A 127 -0.25 -17.53 13.12
CA LYS A 127 0.27 -17.22 14.47
C LYS A 127 0.92 -18.43 15.14
N LYS A 128 0.44 -19.64 14.86
CA LYS A 128 0.90 -20.91 15.44
C LYS A 128 2.13 -21.46 14.72
N THR A 129 2.05 -21.61 13.40
CA THR A 129 3.11 -22.26 12.62
C THR A 129 4.22 -21.30 12.17
N LYS A 130 3.98 -19.99 12.25
CA LYS A 130 4.82 -18.93 11.67
C LYS A 130 4.95 -19.00 10.14
N GLN A 131 4.17 -19.87 9.50
CA GLN A 131 4.11 -19.95 8.05
C GLN A 131 3.48 -18.67 7.48
N ARG A 132 4.13 -18.09 6.47
CA ARG A 132 3.70 -16.85 5.83
C ARG A 132 2.86 -17.17 4.60
N TYR A 133 1.77 -16.41 4.43
CA TYR A 133 0.87 -16.52 3.29
C TYR A 133 0.75 -15.19 2.58
N ARG A 134 0.67 -15.25 1.25
CA ARG A 134 0.38 -14.16 0.33
C ARG A 134 -1.09 -14.23 -0.06
N PHE A 135 -1.79 -13.12 0.12
CA PHE A 135 -3.21 -12.97 -0.22
C PHE A 135 -3.36 -12.02 -1.39
N SER A 136 -3.97 -12.50 -2.48
CA SER A 136 -4.28 -11.69 -3.66
C SER A 136 -5.64 -12.05 -4.24
N LEU A 137 -6.07 -11.30 -5.26
CA LEU A 137 -7.22 -11.67 -6.09
C LEU A 137 -6.89 -12.86 -6.99
N ASN A 138 -7.91 -13.63 -7.35
CA ASN A 138 -7.84 -14.81 -8.23
C ASN A 138 -7.42 -14.51 -9.69
N LYS A 139 -7.55 -13.26 -10.16
CA LYS A 139 -7.48 -12.87 -11.59
C LYS A 139 -6.19 -12.20 -12.06
N GLU A 140 -5.06 -12.40 -11.36
CA GLU A 140 -3.75 -11.77 -11.72
C GLU A 140 -3.85 -10.25 -11.97
N GLU A 141 -4.71 -9.54 -11.23
CA GLU A 141 -4.87 -8.09 -11.31
C GLU A 141 -4.22 -7.41 -10.09
N PRO A 142 -3.77 -6.14 -10.21
CA PRO A 142 -3.32 -5.42 -9.03
C PRO A 142 -4.49 -5.29 -8.06
N VAL A 143 -4.20 -5.46 -6.78
CA VAL A 143 -5.18 -5.27 -5.71
C VAL A 143 -5.18 -3.81 -5.33
N LEU A 144 -6.35 -3.17 -5.40
CA LEU A 144 -6.53 -1.78 -4.99
C LEU A 144 -7.23 -1.73 -3.63
N TYR A 145 -6.52 -1.23 -2.63
CA TYR A 145 -7.07 -1.06 -1.29
C TYR A 145 -7.68 0.34 -1.12
N ALA A 146 -8.78 0.42 -0.37
CA ALA A 146 -9.28 1.70 0.10
C ALA A 146 -8.29 2.32 1.09
N GLY A 147 -7.94 3.59 0.89
CA GLY A 147 -7.00 4.34 1.71
C GLY A 147 -7.52 5.72 2.07
N THR A 148 -6.93 6.29 3.12
CA THR A 148 -7.08 7.71 3.46
C THR A 148 -5.71 8.34 3.60
N TYR A 149 -5.60 9.62 3.24
CA TYR A 149 -4.32 10.33 3.23
C TYR A 149 -4.38 11.67 3.95
N ASN A 150 -3.20 12.18 4.28
CA ASN A 150 -3.02 13.55 4.73
C ASN A 150 -1.69 14.13 4.23
N ASN A 151 -1.69 15.41 3.89
CA ASN A 151 -0.47 16.18 3.65
C ASN A 151 -0.02 16.74 4.99
N TRP A 152 0.85 16.01 5.69
CA TRP A 152 1.37 16.43 6.99
C TRP A 152 2.48 17.46 6.79
N ILE A 153 2.48 18.52 7.59
CA ILE A 153 3.54 19.53 7.56
C ILE A 153 4.46 19.27 8.73
N ASP A 154 5.73 18.96 8.46
CA ASP A 154 6.74 18.87 9.50
C ASP A 154 6.96 20.26 10.08
N LYS A 155 6.75 20.40 11.39
CA LYS A 155 6.84 21.69 12.08
C LYS A 155 8.28 22.16 12.28
N THR A 156 9.26 21.30 12.02
CA THR A 156 10.68 21.62 12.20
C THR A 156 11.25 22.39 11.02
N ASP A 157 10.87 22.03 9.80
CA ASP A 157 11.40 22.61 8.56
C ASP A 157 10.31 23.10 7.58
N GLY A 158 9.02 22.83 7.86
CA GLY A 158 7.89 23.23 7.03
C GLY A 158 7.64 22.31 5.83
N VAL A 159 8.36 21.19 5.71
CA VAL A 159 8.22 20.26 4.58
C VAL A 159 6.86 19.58 4.63
N VAL A 160 6.19 19.52 3.47
CA VAL A 160 4.95 18.77 3.29
C VAL A 160 5.28 17.33 2.96
N ILE A 161 4.84 16.40 3.79
CA ILE A 161 4.99 14.96 3.62
C ILE A 161 3.60 14.35 3.40
N PRO A 162 3.28 13.91 2.18
CA PRO A 162 2.06 13.18 1.91
C PRO A 162 2.12 11.80 2.56
N THR A 163 1.15 11.48 3.41
CA THR A 163 1.09 10.23 4.20
C THR A 163 -0.24 9.53 4.00
N PHE A 164 -0.29 8.21 4.12
CA PHE A 164 -1.53 7.45 3.99
C PHE A 164 -1.66 6.29 4.99
N ALA A 165 -2.89 5.83 5.19
CA ALA A 165 -3.22 4.59 5.88
C ALA A 165 -4.09 3.68 5.00
N ILE A 166 -3.90 2.37 5.14
CA ILE A 166 -4.79 1.36 4.56
C ILE A 166 -6.06 1.30 5.42
N ILE A 167 -7.23 1.28 4.80
CA ILE A 167 -8.48 1.01 5.50
C ILE A 167 -8.67 -0.51 5.60
N THR A 168 -9.02 -0.97 6.78
CA THR A 168 -9.20 -2.38 7.11
C THR A 168 -10.62 -2.65 7.59
N CYS A 169 -11.15 -3.82 7.27
CA CYS A 169 -12.44 -4.35 7.70
C CYS A 169 -12.24 -5.71 8.41
N GLU A 170 -13.34 -6.33 8.85
CA GLU A 170 -13.31 -7.72 9.32
C GLU A 170 -12.77 -8.67 8.25
N ALA A 171 -12.09 -9.74 8.66
CA ALA A 171 -11.59 -10.74 7.75
C ALA A 171 -12.71 -11.63 7.20
N ASN A 172 -12.67 -11.93 5.91
CA ASN A 172 -13.48 -12.99 5.29
C ASN A 172 -12.94 -14.39 5.65
N GLU A 173 -13.61 -15.44 5.17
CA GLU A 173 -13.29 -16.84 5.48
C GLU A 173 -11.88 -17.27 5.03
N THR A 174 -11.36 -16.65 3.97
CA THR A 174 -10.01 -16.93 3.45
C THR A 174 -8.93 -16.40 4.38
N VAL A 175 -9.14 -15.23 4.99
CA VAL A 175 -8.15 -14.53 5.83
C VAL A 175 -8.31 -14.83 7.32
N ALA A 176 -9.54 -15.09 7.78
CA ALA A 176 -9.89 -15.30 9.19
C ALA A 176 -9.01 -16.34 9.94
N PRO A 177 -8.55 -17.44 9.32
CA PRO A 177 -7.64 -18.39 9.96
C PRO A 177 -6.28 -17.80 10.36
N TYR A 178 -5.86 -16.69 9.73
CA TYR A 178 -4.55 -16.08 9.88
C TYR A 178 -4.62 -14.76 10.65
N HIS A 179 -5.64 -13.95 10.35
CA HIS A 179 -5.83 -12.63 10.96
C HIS A 179 -7.31 -12.27 11.03
N ASN A 180 -7.75 -11.52 12.03
CA ASN A 180 -9.15 -11.12 12.22
C ASN A 180 -9.56 -9.88 11.41
N ARG A 181 -8.63 -9.33 10.64
CA ARG A 181 -8.80 -8.11 9.81
C ARG A 181 -8.13 -8.32 8.48
N MET A 182 -8.65 -7.65 7.47
CA MET A 182 -8.06 -7.56 6.14
C MET A 182 -8.16 -6.14 5.59
N PRO A 183 -7.33 -5.76 4.60
CA PRO A 183 -7.55 -4.53 3.83
C PRO A 183 -8.93 -4.54 3.16
N VAL A 184 -9.57 -3.38 3.07
CA VAL A 184 -10.75 -3.19 2.20
C VAL A 184 -10.25 -3.20 0.76
N ILE A 185 -10.62 -4.23 0.00
CA ILE A 185 -10.28 -4.38 -1.42
C ILE A 185 -11.45 -3.88 -2.26
N LEU A 186 -11.19 -2.93 -3.15
CA LEU A 186 -12.21 -2.35 -4.02
C LEU A 186 -12.13 -2.96 -5.43
N LYS A 187 -13.25 -3.49 -5.92
CA LYS A 187 -13.43 -3.84 -7.34
C LYS A 187 -13.58 -2.57 -8.18
N LYS A 188 -13.54 -2.70 -9.51
CA LYS A 188 -13.60 -1.57 -10.45
C LYS A 188 -14.73 -0.58 -10.14
N GLU A 189 -15.98 -1.04 -9.98
CA GLU A 189 -17.08 -0.10 -9.68
C GLU A 189 -16.92 0.56 -8.30
N GLY A 190 -16.34 -0.14 -7.33
CA GLY A 190 -16.05 0.39 -6.01
C GLY A 190 -14.93 1.43 -6.01
N GLN A 191 -13.93 1.26 -6.88
CA GLN A 191 -12.81 2.21 -7.05
C GLN A 191 -13.31 3.55 -7.60
N GLU A 192 -14.14 3.51 -8.64
CA GLU A 192 -14.73 4.72 -9.25
C GLU A 192 -15.58 5.48 -8.23
N LYS A 193 -16.45 4.79 -7.50
CA LYS A 193 -17.24 5.40 -6.41
C LYS A 193 -16.36 5.96 -5.31
N TRP A 194 -15.33 5.21 -4.88
CA TRP A 194 -14.42 5.64 -3.81
C TRP A 194 -13.74 6.97 -4.13
N LEU A 195 -13.41 7.20 -5.41
CA LEU A 195 -12.81 8.43 -5.92
C LEU A 195 -13.85 9.48 -6.40
N ASP A 196 -15.14 9.31 -6.10
CA ASP A 196 -16.15 10.33 -6.39
C ASP A 196 -16.30 11.32 -5.24
N LYS A 197 -15.98 12.61 -5.48
CA LYS A 197 -16.09 13.69 -4.48
C LYS A 197 -17.53 13.96 -4.02
N LYS A 198 -18.53 13.49 -4.79
CA LYS A 198 -19.97 13.66 -4.48
C LYS A 198 -20.53 12.55 -3.61
N LEU A 199 -19.76 11.49 -3.36
CA LEU A 199 -20.22 10.35 -2.58
C LEU A 199 -20.44 10.75 -1.12
N ASN A 200 -21.62 10.44 -0.58
CA ASN A 200 -21.96 10.73 0.81
C ASN A 200 -21.34 9.69 1.78
N HIS A 201 -21.36 9.97 3.08
CA HIS A 201 -20.76 9.10 4.10
C HIS A 201 -21.38 7.70 4.18
N GLU A 202 -22.68 7.57 3.95
CA GLU A 202 -23.38 6.27 4.00
C GLU A 202 -22.90 5.36 2.86
N MET A 203 -22.90 5.89 1.63
CA MET A 203 -22.38 5.18 0.47
C MET A 203 -20.89 4.87 0.58
N ILE A 204 -20.10 5.72 1.25
CA ILE A 204 -18.70 5.43 1.58
C ILE A 204 -18.61 4.20 2.48
N TYR A 205 -19.43 4.12 3.54
CA TYR A 205 -19.42 2.98 4.46
C TYR A 205 -19.79 1.65 3.80
N ASP A 206 -20.72 1.66 2.85
CA ASP A 206 -21.11 0.47 2.09
C ASP A 206 -19.95 -0.11 1.26
N LEU A 207 -18.98 0.72 0.89
CA LEU A 207 -17.76 0.29 0.18
C LEU A 207 -16.72 -0.34 1.13
N LEU A 208 -16.80 -0.10 2.44
CA LEU A 208 -15.78 -0.49 3.42
C LEU A 208 -16.02 -1.88 4.05
N GLN A 209 -16.41 -2.83 3.20
CA GLN A 209 -16.76 -4.20 3.56
C GLN A 209 -15.69 -5.20 3.07
N PRO A 210 -15.61 -6.42 3.66
CA PRO A 210 -14.75 -7.46 3.14
C PRO A 210 -15.18 -7.85 1.72
N ILE A 211 -14.19 -8.11 0.87
CA ILE A 211 -14.46 -8.77 -0.41
C ILE A 211 -14.83 -10.24 -0.16
N SER A 212 -15.66 -10.80 -1.03
CA SER A 212 -16.04 -12.21 -0.97
C SER A 212 -14.82 -13.15 -1.00
N SER A 213 -14.86 -14.23 -0.23
CA SER A 213 -13.73 -15.15 -0.05
C SER A 213 -13.37 -15.95 -1.31
N ASP A 214 -14.34 -16.19 -2.20
CA ASP A 214 -14.17 -16.83 -3.52
C ASP A 214 -13.36 -16.00 -4.53
N GLU A 215 -13.23 -14.69 -4.29
CA GLU A 215 -12.41 -13.80 -5.10
C GLU A 215 -10.93 -13.79 -4.69
N MET A 216 -10.61 -14.45 -3.57
CA MET A 216 -9.28 -14.42 -2.96
C MET A 216 -8.58 -15.76 -2.99
N ILE A 217 -7.26 -15.70 -3.17
CA ILE A 217 -6.37 -16.85 -3.04
C ILE A 217 -5.33 -16.60 -1.95
N ALA A 218 -4.98 -17.66 -1.22
CA ALA A 218 -3.92 -17.68 -0.23
C ALA A 218 -2.82 -18.64 -0.71
N ILE A 219 -1.63 -18.11 -0.95
CA ILE A 219 -0.47 -18.87 -1.42
C ILE A 219 0.59 -18.89 -0.33
N GLU A 220 1.13 -20.06 -0.02
CA GLU A 220 2.23 -20.19 0.92
C GLU A 220 3.50 -19.54 0.38
N THR A 221 4.25 -18.82 1.22
CA THR A 221 5.49 -18.14 0.82
C THR A 221 6.58 -18.31 1.84
N ASN A 222 7.84 -18.17 1.42
CA ASN A 222 8.97 -18.19 2.33
C ASN A 222 8.86 -17.06 3.38
N PRO A 223 9.30 -17.32 4.63
CA PRO A 223 9.44 -16.28 5.64
C PRO A 223 10.33 -15.14 5.15
N ILE A 224 10.09 -13.92 5.63
CA ILE A 224 10.96 -12.78 5.34
C ILE A 224 12.27 -12.98 6.11
N GLU A 225 13.40 -13.02 5.41
CA GLU A 225 14.71 -12.99 6.04
C GLU A 225 14.91 -11.66 6.79
N ARG A 226 14.72 -11.68 8.11
CA ARG A 226 15.05 -10.52 8.95
C ARG A 226 16.58 -10.45 9.02
N LYS A 227 17.21 -9.55 8.25
CA LYS A 227 18.62 -9.20 8.48
C LYS A 227 18.79 -8.80 9.95
N LYS A 228 19.50 -9.62 10.73
CA LYS A 228 19.83 -9.30 12.12
C LYS A 228 20.53 -7.95 12.12
N LYS A 229 20.00 -6.98 12.88
CA LYS A 229 20.71 -5.73 13.19
C LYS A 229 22.06 -6.15 13.79
N LYS A 230 23.17 -5.85 13.12
CA LYS A 230 24.49 -5.92 13.76
C LYS A 230 24.44 -4.95 14.93
N GLU A 231 24.52 -5.46 16.16
CA GLU A 231 24.82 -4.64 17.32
C GLU A 231 26.19 -4.01 17.09
N THR A 232 26.22 -2.73 16.73
CA THR A 232 27.43 -1.93 16.89
C THR A 232 27.62 -1.74 18.39
N LYS A 233 28.53 -2.52 18.97
CA LYS A 233 29.12 -2.21 20.28
C LYS A 233 29.57 -0.76 20.23
N LYS A 234 28.97 0.10 21.06
CA LYS A 234 29.56 1.39 21.41
C LYS A 234 30.83 1.07 22.19
N ASP A 235 31.99 1.31 21.59
CA ASP A 235 33.22 1.42 22.36
C ASP A 235 33.08 2.65 23.27
N SER A 236 32.83 2.37 24.54
CA SER A 236 33.10 3.29 25.63
C SER A 236 34.60 3.22 25.92
N GLN A 237 35.37 4.12 25.34
CA GLN A 237 36.60 4.57 25.98
C GLN A 237 36.44 6.04 26.35
N LEU A 238 36.06 6.23 27.61
CA LEU A 238 36.44 7.39 28.40
C LEU A 238 37.97 7.48 28.41
N GLY A 239 38.50 8.58 27.89
CA GLY A 239 39.85 9.04 28.14
C GLY A 239 39.77 10.52 28.53
N PHE A 240 39.59 10.77 29.82
CA PHE A 240 40.02 12.03 30.42
C PHE A 240 41.55 11.95 30.53
N GLU A 241 42.26 12.99 30.09
CA GLU A 241 43.50 13.43 30.74
C GLU A 241 43.78 14.90 30.33
N PHE A 242 43.75 15.74 31.38
CA PHE A 242 44.20 17.13 31.60
C PHE A 242 44.17 18.18 30.49
#